data_AF-A0A949TK41-F1
#
_entry.id   AF-A0A949TK41-F1
#
_cell.length_a   1.000
_cell.length_b   1.000
_cell.length_c   1.000
_cell.angle_alpha   90.00
_cell.angle_beta   90.00
_cell.angle_gamma   90.00
#
_symmetry.space_group_name_H-M   'P 1'
#
loop_
_entity.id
_entity.type
_entity.pdbx_description
1 polymer ?
#
loop_
_entity_poly.entity_id
_entity_poly.type
_entity_poly.pdbx_seq_one_letter_code
_entity_poly.pdbx_strand_id
1 'polypeptide(L)'
;MSVATSYIETQNINAQDLLYQWVSRQINTQALNWLNQKRQQISEGAAPFIFFTAFSAVPRYTGKQDIQPTLKELESASNVCNNWYPVEWTIDQAARTLLVLSLPSDDADKYLQTLDRVFAAADVRELVALYQALPLLPNAEKFRNRAAEGIRSNMTAVFNAVALNNPYPAKYLDKLAWNQMVLKALFVGSPLHLIQGIDERANPELARMLVDYAHERWAAGRDVSPELWRCVGKFANDEILADLERVLTESQAKTYSNGKGQQKLLERTAAALACADCTLPQAQNILARYPELQNDIQAGRLTWNNVK
;
A
#
# COMPACT_ATOMS: atom_id res chain seq x y z
N MET A 1 38.75 39.36 2.00
CA MET A 1 38.35 38.05 1.44
C MET A 1 37.04 37.66 2.11
N SER A 2 35.91 37.94 1.46
CA SER A 2 34.58 37.57 1.95
C SER A 2 34.23 36.23 1.32
N VAL A 3 34.07 35.20 2.15
CA VAL A 3 33.62 33.88 1.72
C VAL A 3 32.11 33.98 1.48
N ALA A 4 31.71 33.95 0.22
CA ALA A 4 30.31 33.87 -0.18
C ALA A 4 29.80 32.46 0.16
N THR A 5 28.98 32.37 1.20
CA THR A 5 28.18 31.17 1.50
C THR A 5 27.13 31.04 0.39
N SER A 6 27.33 30.11 -0.54
CA SER A 6 26.32 29.76 -1.53
C SER A 6 25.14 29.12 -0.82
N TYR A 7 24.04 29.85 -0.68
CA TYR A 7 22.74 29.27 -0.36
C TYR A 7 22.35 28.40 -1.55
N ILE A 8 22.40 27.08 -1.38
CA ILE A 8 21.73 26.16 -2.31
C ILE A 8 20.24 26.34 -2.05
N GLU A 9 19.55 27.09 -2.91
CA GLU A 9 18.10 27.07 -2.98
C GLU A 9 17.67 25.61 -3.13
N THR A 10 17.09 25.05 -2.07
CA THR A 10 16.49 23.73 -2.14
C THR A 10 15.22 23.90 -2.95
N GLN A 11 15.30 23.68 -4.26
CA GLN A 11 14.11 23.64 -5.11
C GLN A 11 13.11 22.67 -4.46
N ASN A 12 11.90 23.15 -4.16
CA ASN A 12 10.80 22.30 -3.72
C ASN A 12 10.42 21.39 -4.90
N ILE A 13 11.10 20.24 -5.01
CA ILE A 13 10.79 19.19 -5.97
C ILE A 13 9.36 18.73 -5.72
N ASN A 14 8.51 18.76 -6.74
CA ASN A 14 7.16 18.20 -6.66
C ASN A 14 7.11 16.77 -7.25
N ALA A 15 5.95 16.12 -7.20
CA ALA A 15 5.78 14.74 -7.69
C ALA A 15 6.08 14.60 -9.19
N GLN A 16 5.75 15.61 -10.00
CA GLN A 16 6.05 15.58 -11.43
C GLN A 16 7.55 15.65 -11.69
N ASP A 17 8.27 16.52 -10.99
CA ASP A 17 9.72 16.67 -11.15
C ASP A 17 10.46 15.38 -10.78
N LEU A 18 10.07 14.76 -9.66
CA LEU A 18 10.66 13.50 -9.20
C LEU A 18 10.42 12.36 -10.20
N LEU A 19 9.17 12.15 -10.62
CA LEU A 19 8.83 11.13 -11.60
C LEU A 19 9.52 11.38 -12.95
N TYR A 20 9.63 12.63 -13.37
CA TYR A 20 10.32 13.00 -14.61
C TYR A 20 11.81 12.67 -14.55
N GLN A 21 12.48 12.96 -13.44
CA GLN A 21 13.88 12.57 -13.22
C GLN A 21 14.07 11.04 -13.30
N TRP A 22 13.20 10.27 -12.65
CA TRP A 22 13.29 8.81 -12.64
C TRP A 22 13.04 8.18 -14.00
N VAL A 23 12.08 8.72 -14.77
CA VAL A 23 11.76 8.22 -16.11
C VAL A 23 12.85 8.62 -17.11
N SER A 24 13.26 9.89 -17.12
CA SER A 24 14.20 10.43 -18.12
C SER A 24 15.57 9.76 -18.10
N ARG A 25 16.06 9.29 -16.95
CA ARG A 25 17.34 8.58 -16.86
C ARG A 25 17.31 7.16 -17.41
N GLN A 26 16.13 6.57 -17.62
CA GLN A 26 15.96 5.15 -17.98
C GLN A 26 15.42 4.93 -19.39
N ILE A 27 15.06 5.99 -20.10
CA ILE A 27 14.53 5.91 -21.47
C ILE A 27 15.47 6.59 -22.46
N ASN A 28 15.41 6.17 -23.73
CA ASN A 28 16.22 6.79 -24.78
C ASN A 28 15.70 8.19 -25.16
N THR A 29 16.53 8.97 -25.86
CA THR A 29 16.22 10.35 -26.27
C THR A 29 14.94 10.47 -27.09
N GLN A 30 14.64 9.49 -27.96
CA GLN A 30 13.42 9.49 -28.77
C GLN A 30 12.16 9.36 -27.91
N ALA A 31 12.18 8.44 -26.95
CA ALA A 31 11.09 8.25 -26.00
C ALA A 31 10.91 9.47 -25.08
N LEU A 32 12.02 10.07 -24.63
CA LEU A 32 11.98 11.28 -23.81
C LEU A 32 11.39 12.47 -24.56
N ASN A 33 11.81 12.69 -25.81
CA ASN A 33 11.26 13.74 -26.67
C ASN A 33 9.76 13.54 -26.91
N TRP A 34 9.33 12.30 -27.17
CA TRP A 34 7.92 11.97 -27.31
C TRP A 34 7.13 12.28 -26.03
N LEU A 35 7.64 11.86 -24.86
CA LEU A 35 6.97 12.10 -23.58
C LEU A 35 6.85 13.60 -23.30
N ASN A 36 7.91 14.37 -23.53
CA ASN A 36 7.92 15.83 -23.35
C ASN A 36 6.91 16.51 -24.27
N GLN A 37 6.89 16.13 -25.55
CA GLN A 37 5.91 16.66 -26.51
C GLN A 37 4.48 16.36 -26.06
N LYS A 38 4.19 15.14 -25.59
CA LYS A 38 2.85 14.77 -25.12
C LYS A 38 2.44 15.50 -23.85
N ARG A 39 3.33 15.60 -22.87
CA ARG A 39 3.08 16.39 -21.65
C ARG A 39 2.76 17.84 -21.96
N GLN A 40 3.53 18.48 -22.83
CA GLN A 40 3.29 19.85 -23.26
C GLN A 40 1.92 20.00 -23.94
N GLN A 41 1.63 19.17 -24.96
CA GLN A 41 0.34 19.17 -25.65
C GLN A 41 -0.84 19.03 -24.67
N ILE A 42 -0.74 18.09 -23.74
CA ILE A 42 -1.79 17.83 -22.74
C ILE A 42 -1.96 19.03 -21.81
N SER A 43 -0.86 19.61 -21.31
CA SER A 43 -0.90 20.77 -20.41
C SER A 43 -1.44 22.04 -21.07
N GLU A 44 -1.25 22.19 -22.38
CA GLU A 44 -1.78 23.30 -23.18
C GLU A 44 -3.25 23.08 -23.59
N GLY A 45 -3.90 22.02 -23.09
CA GLY A 45 -5.32 21.76 -23.31
C GLY A 45 -5.65 21.10 -24.65
N ALA A 46 -4.73 20.28 -25.19
CA ALA A 46 -5.01 19.48 -26.38
C ALA A 46 -6.30 18.64 -26.25
N ALA A 47 -6.87 18.26 -27.41
CA ALA A 47 -8.07 17.44 -27.45
C ALA A 47 -7.91 16.14 -26.63
N PRO A 48 -8.95 15.69 -25.88
CA PRO A 48 -8.84 14.53 -24.99
C PRO A 48 -8.27 13.27 -25.63
N PHE A 49 -8.54 13.04 -26.91
CA PHE A 49 -7.99 11.91 -27.67
C PHE A 49 -6.45 11.87 -27.67
N ILE A 50 -5.77 13.02 -27.63
CA ILE A 50 -4.30 13.08 -27.52
C ILE A 50 -3.83 12.48 -26.19
N PHE A 51 -4.51 12.81 -25.08
CA PHE A 51 -4.23 12.20 -23.79
C PHE A 51 -4.48 10.69 -23.84
N PHE A 52 -5.68 10.26 -24.26
CA PHE A 52 -6.04 8.83 -24.25
C PHE A 52 -5.07 7.99 -25.08
N THR A 53 -4.75 8.43 -26.30
CA THR A 53 -3.81 7.71 -27.16
C THR A 53 -2.40 7.71 -26.62
N ALA A 54 -1.93 8.82 -26.03
CA ALA A 54 -0.62 8.88 -25.39
C ALA A 54 -0.53 7.93 -24.21
N PHE A 55 -1.56 7.94 -23.33
CA PHE A 55 -1.63 7.12 -22.12
C PHE A 55 -1.54 5.62 -22.43
N SER A 56 -2.24 5.15 -23.46
CA SER A 56 -2.15 3.76 -23.92
C SER A 56 -0.86 3.45 -24.68
N ALA A 57 -0.27 4.43 -25.35
CA ALA A 57 0.97 4.24 -26.11
C ALA A 57 2.24 4.22 -25.25
N VAL A 58 2.21 4.71 -24.00
CA VAL A 58 3.39 4.85 -23.10
C VAL A 58 4.33 3.65 -23.15
N PRO A 59 3.88 2.39 -22.96
CA PRO A 59 4.83 1.27 -22.87
C PRO A 59 5.57 0.98 -24.17
N ARG A 60 5.06 1.43 -25.33
CA ARG A 60 5.74 1.30 -26.63
C ARG A 60 6.96 2.21 -26.74
N TYR A 61 6.99 3.28 -25.97
CA TYR A 61 8.08 4.25 -25.94
C TYR A 61 9.01 4.02 -24.75
N THR A 62 8.46 3.76 -23.57
CA THR A 62 9.23 3.71 -22.32
C THR A 62 9.69 2.30 -21.93
N GLY A 63 9.06 1.26 -22.49
CA GLY A 63 9.17 -0.08 -21.92
C GLY A 63 8.45 -0.18 -20.57
N LYS A 64 8.69 -1.30 -19.85
CA LYS A 64 7.99 -1.66 -18.60
C LYS A 64 8.93 -2.17 -17.51
N GLN A 65 10.19 -1.77 -17.56
CA GLN A 65 11.18 -2.18 -16.55
C GLN A 65 10.87 -1.49 -15.23
N ASP A 66 11.30 -2.10 -14.12
CA ASP A 66 11.17 -1.51 -12.79
C ASP A 66 12.03 -0.25 -12.67
N ILE A 67 11.53 0.78 -11.97
CA ILE A 67 12.25 2.04 -11.78
C ILE A 67 13.46 1.87 -10.86
N GLN A 68 13.37 0.93 -9.91
CA GLN A 68 14.37 0.65 -8.87
C GLN A 68 14.88 1.93 -8.18
N PRO A 69 13.99 2.72 -7.53
CA PRO A 69 14.39 3.95 -6.88
C PRO A 69 15.38 3.68 -5.74
N THR A 70 16.39 4.54 -5.61
CA THR A 70 17.34 4.50 -4.50
C THR A 70 16.67 4.90 -3.18
N LEU A 71 17.28 4.56 -2.04
CA LEU A 71 16.74 4.97 -0.72
C LEU A 71 16.54 6.49 -0.59
N LYS A 72 17.49 7.29 -1.14
CA LYS A 72 17.40 8.76 -1.15
C LYS A 72 16.22 9.25 -2.02
N GLU A 73 15.93 8.54 -3.10
CA GLU A 73 14.79 8.85 -3.97
C GLU A 73 13.46 8.50 -3.30
N LEU A 74 13.40 7.38 -2.58
CA LEU A 74 12.22 7.01 -1.78
C LEU A 74 12.00 8.00 -0.62
N GLU A 75 13.05 8.49 0.02
CA GLU A 75 12.96 9.56 1.02
C GLU A 75 12.43 10.86 0.39
N SER A 76 12.92 11.22 -0.80
CA SER A 76 12.42 12.37 -1.55
C SER A 76 10.94 12.21 -1.92
N ALA A 77 10.51 11.00 -2.32
CA ALA A 77 9.11 10.69 -2.60
C ALA A 77 8.23 10.88 -1.36
N SER A 78 8.68 10.39 -0.20
CA SER A 78 7.95 10.57 1.06
C SER A 78 7.84 12.06 1.47
N ASN A 79 8.86 12.86 1.18
CA ASN A 79 8.83 14.31 1.43
C ASN A 79 7.83 15.04 0.51
N VAL A 80 7.70 14.59 -0.75
CA VAL A 80 6.74 15.13 -1.72
C VAL A 80 5.31 14.80 -1.33
N CYS A 81 5.06 13.54 -0.97
CA CYS A 81 3.76 13.06 -0.52
C CYS A 81 4.01 12.13 0.66
N ASN A 82 3.57 12.54 1.86
CA ASN A 82 3.81 11.80 3.10
C ASN A 82 3.49 10.30 2.94
N ASN A 83 4.47 9.44 3.26
CA ASN A 83 4.42 7.98 3.14
C ASN A 83 4.28 7.43 1.71
N TRP A 84 4.44 8.24 0.66
CA TRP A 84 4.47 7.73 -0.70
C TRP A 84 5.70 6.84 -0.92
N TYR A 85 5.48 5.59 -1.33
CA TYR A 85 6.54 4.57 -1.41
C TYR A 85 6.47 3.76 -2.72
N PRO A 86 6.85 4.36 -3.88
CA PRO A 86 6.70 3.76 -5.20
C PRO A 86 7.80 2.75 -5.55
N VAL A 87 8.14 1.83 -4.64
CA VAL A 87 9.29 0.91 -4.80
C VAL A 87 9.10 -0.12 -5.92
N GLU A 88 7.86 -0.55 -6.17
CA GLU A 88 7.52 -1.56 -7.19
C GLU A 88 6.98 -0.94 -8.50
N TRP A 89 7.17 0.37 -8.69
CA TRP A 89 6.68 1.04 -9.89
C TRP A 89 7.55 0.72 -11.11
N THR A 90 6.89 0.49 -12.25
CA THR A 90 7.54 0.39 -13.56
C THR A 90 7.63 1.75 -14.24
N ILE A 91 8.56 1.88 -15.19
CA ILE A 91 8.76 3.12 -15.94
C ILE A 91 7.47 3.57 -16.66
N ASP A 92 6.67 2.62 -17.22
CA ASP A 92 5.40 2.99 -17.87
C ASP A 92 4.34 3.49 -16.88
N GLN A 93 4.32 3.00 -15.64
CA GLN A 93 3.41 3.49 -14.61
C GLN A 93 3.77 4.93 -14.19
N ALA A 94 5.05 5.22 -13.99
CA ALA A 94 5.52 6.59 -13.71
C ALA A 94 5.25 7.54 -14.89
N ALA A 95 5.54 7.12 -16.12
CA ALA A 95 5.29 7.93 -17.31
C ALA A 95 3.79 8.18 -17.54
N ARG A 96 2.92 7.19 -17.31
CA ARG A 96 1.46 7.37 -17.30
C ARG A 96 1.01 8.36 -16.24
N THR A 97 1.58 8.26 -15.03
CA THR A 97 1.31 9.19 -13.94
C THR A 97 1.73 10.61 -14.31
N LEU A 98 2.88 10.79 -14.98
CA LEU A 98 3.30 12.09 -15.51
C LEU A 98 2.28 12.66 -16.50
N LEU A 99 1.74 11.86 -17.42
CA LEU A 99 0.72 12.31 -18.36
C LEU A 99 -0.57 12.73 -17.63
N VAL A 100 -0.97 11.99 -16.59
CA VAL A 100 -2.15 12.32 -15.76
C VAL A 100 -1.94 13.62 -14.99
N LEU A 101 -0.74 13.82 -14.44
CA LEU A 101 -0.40 15.05 -13.72
C LEU A 101 -0.23 16.26 -14.67
N SER A 102 0.00 16.03 -15.95
CA SER A 102 0.01 17.09 -16.98
C SER A 102 -1.38 17.53 -17.44
N LEU A 103 -2.46 16.84 -17.07
CA LEU A 103 -3.82 17.29 -17.36
C LEU A 103 -4.12 18.62 -16.64
N PRO A 104 -4.70 19.63 -17.32
CA PRO A 104 -5.12 20.87 -16.67
C PRO A 104 -6.10 20.61 -15.53
N SER A 105 -5.79 21.13 -14.34
CA SER A 105 -6.56 20.86 -13.11
C SER A 105 -7.19 22.12 -12.49
N ASP A 106 -7.12 23.26 -13.18
CA ASP A 106 -7.73 24.53 -12.74
C ASP A 106 -9.26 24.41 -12.60
N ASP A 107 -9.89 23.60 -13.45
CA ASP A 107 -11.30 23.20 -13.36
C ASP A 107 -11.38 21.77 -12.82
N ALA A 108 -11.68 21.65 -11.52
CA ALA A 108 -11.74 20.37 -10.84
C ALA A 108 -12.82 19.43 -11.41
N ASP A 109 -13.96 19.95 -11.86
CA ASP A 109 -15.05 19.11 -12.37
C ASP A 109 -14.70 18.55 -13.75
N LYS A 110 -14.11 19.39 -14.61
CA LYS A 110 -13.58 18.94 -15.91
C LYS A 110 -12.44 17.94 -15.75
N TYR A 111 -11.56 18.14 -14.77
CA TYR A 111 -10.47 17.21 -14.45
C TYR A 111 -11.01 15.83 -14.05
N LEU A 112 -11.97 15.81 -13.11
CA LEU A 112 -12.62 14.58 -12.67
C LEU A 112 -13.37 13.88 -13.80
N GLN A 113 -14.16 14.60 -14.60
CA GLN A 113 -14.85 14.03 -15.76
C GLN A 113 -13.88 13.43 -16.79
N THR A 114 -12.73 14.06 -16.99
CA THR A 114 -11.69 13.53 -17.88
C THR A 114 -11.15 12.22 -17.34
N LEU A 115 -10.71 12.20 -16.07
CA LEU A 115 -10.19 10.99 -15.44
C LEU A 115 -11.21 9.86 -15.38
N ASP A 116 -12.46 10.16 -15.09
CA ASP A 116 -13.55 9.18 -15.07
C ASP A 116 -13.68 8.42 -16.40
N ARG A 117 -13.51 9.12 -17.53
CA ARG A 117 -13.48 8.49 -18.86
C ARG A 117 -12.25 7.61 -19.06
N VAL A 118 -11.10 8.00 -18.50
CA VAL A 118 -9.87 7.19 -18.56
C VAL A 118 -10.06 5.91 -17.76
N PHE A 119 -10.52 6.02 -16.50
CA PHE A 119 -10.81 4.86 -15.65
C PHE A 119 -11.79 3.89 -16.31
N ALA A 120 -12.84 4.40 -16.94
CA ALA A 120 -13.87 3.58 -17.58
C ALA A 120 -13.35 2.79 -18.81
N ALA A 121 -12.33 3.31 -19.50
CA ALA A 121 -11.78 2.70 -20.71
C ALA A 121 -10.45 1.96 -20.49
N ALA A 122 -9.85 2.07 -19.29
CA ALA A 122 -8.51 1.60 -19.01
C ALA A 122 -8.41 0.07 -18.93
N ASP A 123 -7.32 -0.47 -19.47
CA ASP A 123 -6.93 -1.86 -19.22
C ASP A 123 -6.40 -2.07 -17.79
N VAL A 124 -6.08 -3.31 -17.42
CA VAL A 124 -5.60 -3.64 -16.06
C VAL A 124 -4.33 -2.88 -15.68
N ARG A 125 -3.36 -2.73 -16.60
CA ARG A 125 -2.08 -2.06 -16.31
C ARG A 125 -2.25 -0.55 -16.20
N GLU A 126 -3.14 0.00 -17.03
CA GLU A 126 -3.57 1.37 -17.00
C GLU A 126 -4.30 1.70 -15.68
N LEU A 127 -5.23 0.84 -15.25
CA LEU A 127 -5.90 0.96 -13.96
C LEU A 127 -4.90 0.94 -12.80
N VAL A 128 -3.93 0.02 -12.82
CA VAL A 128 -2.87 -0.02 -11.79
C VAL A 128 -2.16 1.34 -11.69
N ALA A 129 -1.73 1.91 -12.82
CA ALA A 129 -1.07 3.23 -12.81
C ALA A 129 -1.99 4.34 -12.29
N LEU A 130 -3.27 4.35 -12.68
CA LEU A 130 -4.24 5.34 -12.23
C LEU A 130 -4.52 5.25 -10.72
N TYR A 131 -4.69 4.04 -10.19
CA TYR A 131 -4.97 3.82 -8.77
C TYR A 131 -3.76 4.11 -7.87
N GLN A 132 -2.55 3.75 -8.32
CA GLN A 132 -1.31 4.10 -7.63
C GLN A 132 -1.05 5.61 -7.61
N ALA A 133 -1.53 6.35 -8.62
CA ALA A 133 -1.35 7.79 -8.73
C ALA A 133 -2.31 8.62 -7.86
N LEU A 134 -3.41 8.05 -7.35
CA LEU A 134 -4.42 8.76 -6.55
C LEU A 134 -3.89 9.72 -5.47
N PRO A 135 -2.88 9.37 -4.64
CA PRO A 135 -2.38 10.28 -3.60
C PRO A 135 -1.66 11.51 -4.16
N LEU A 136 -1.23 11.47 -5.43
CA LEU A 136 -0.52 12.55 -6.11
C LEU A 136 -1.44 13.47 -6.90
N LEU A 137 -2.71 13.08 -7.11
CA LEU A 137 -3.64 13.83 -7.95
C LEU A 137 -4.12 15.11 -7.25
N PRO A 138 -4.35 16.20 -8.00
CA PRO A 138 -5.04 17.39 -7.49
C PRO A 138 -6.41 17.03 -6.91
N ASN A 139 -6.78 17.62 -5.77
CA ASN A 139 -8.04 17.33 -5.06
C ASN A 139 -8.22 15.83 -4.74
N ALA A 140 -7.14 15.17 -4.28
CA ALA A 140 -7.10 13.73 -4.00
C ALA A 140 -8.30 13.24 -3.15
N GLU A 141 -8.82 14.06 -2.23
CA GLU A 141 -9.97 13.75 -1.39
C GLU A 141 -11.27 13.48 -2.17
N LYS A 142 -11.39 13.95 -3.42
CA LYS A 142 -12.56 13.72 -4.27
C LYS A 142 -12.60 12.31 -4.89
N PHE A 143 -11.50 11.56 -4.86
CA PHE A 143 -11.40 10.23 -5.47
C PHE A 143 -11.84 9.06 -4.56
N ARG A 144 -12.49 9.32 -3.42
CA ARG A 144 -12.88 8.25 -2.46
C ARG A 144 -13.74 7.17 -3.11
N ASN A 145 -14.72 7.58 -3.93
CA ASN A 145 -15.59 6.65 -4.65
C ASN A 145 -14.81 5.81 -5.68
N ARG A 146 -13.80 6.40 -6.33
CA ARG A 146 -12.90 5.69 -7.23
C ARG A 146 -12.03 4.69 -6.48
N ALA A 147 -11.39 5.08 -5.38
CA ALA A 147 -10.64 4.15 -4.54
C ALA A 147 -11.53 2.97 -4.06
N ALA A 148 -12.77 3.25 -3.64
CA ALA A 148 -13.72 2.22 -3.25
C ALA A 148 -14.13 1.28 -4.41
N GLU A 149 -14.15 1.77 -5.65
CA GLU A 149 -14.33 0.94 -6.85
C GLU A 149 -13.12 0.02 -7.08
N GLY A 150 -11.90 0.56 -7.04
CA GLY A 150 -10.66 -0.23 -7.15
C GLY A 150 -10.56 -1.31 -6.07
N ILE A 151 -10.94 -0.98 -4.83
CA ILE A 151 -11.02 -1.93 -3.72
C ILE A 151 -12.05 -3.03 -3.99
N ARG A 152 -13.19 -2.73 -4.60
CA ARG A 152 -14.23 -3.74 -4.93
C ARG A 152 -13.87 -4.61 -6.13
N SER A 153 -12.89 -4.23 -6.94
CA SER A 153 -12.44 -5.00 -8.11
C SER A 153 -12.07 -6.45 -7.77
N ASN A 154 -12.45 -7.41 -8.61
CA ASN A 154 -12.03 -8.81 -8.51
C ASN A 154 -10.58 -9.03 -8.99
N MET A 155 -9.95 -8.01 -9.57
CA MET A 155 -8.59 -8.09 -10.06
C MET A 155 -7.61 -7.74 -8.93
N THR A 156 -6.87 -8.73 -8.42
CA THR A 156 -5.91 -8.54 -7.31
C THR A 156 -4.90 -7.44 -7.60
N ALA A 157 -4.45 -7.30 -8.85
CA ALA A 157 -3.52 -6.22 -9.24
C ALA A 157 -4.13 -4.81 -9.02
N VAL A 158 -5.41 -4.62 -9.37
CA VAL A 158 -6.11 -3.35 -9.18
C VAL A 158 -6.39 -3.09 -7.70
N PHE A 159 -6.79 -4.11 -6.95
CA PHE A 159 -6.92 -4.01 -5.51
C PHE A 159 -5.59 -3.59 -4.85
N ASN A 160 -4.49 -4.27 -5.20
CA ASN A 160 -3.16 -3.99 -4.64
C ASN A 160 -2.67 -2.59 -4.98
N ALA A 161 -2.95 -2.08 -6.19
CA ALA A 161 -2.62 -0.72 -6.59
C ALA A 161 -3.24 0.35 -5.68
N VAL A 162 -4.42 0.07 -5.11
CA VAL A 162 -5.07 0.95 -4.13
C VAL A 162 -4.54 0.69 -2.72
N ALA A 163 -4.43 -0.58 -2.32
CA ALA A 163 -4.24 -0.96 -0.92
C ALA A 163 -2.79 -0.98 -0.43
N LEU A 164 -1.84 -1.36 -1.30
CA LEU A 164 -0.46 -1.66 -0.90
C LEU A 164 0.49 -0.53 -1.29
N ASN A 165 1.41 -0.17 -0.40
CA ASN A 165 2.42 0.88 -0.60
C ASN A 165 1.82 2.21 -1.11
N ASN A 166 0.57 2.47 -0.75
CA ASN A 166 -0.21 3.61 -1.20
C ASN A 166 -0.76 4.35 0.03
N PRO A 167 -0.42 5.64 0.23
CA PRO A 167 -0.88 6.39 1.40
C PRO A 167 -2.34 6.84 1.29
N TYR A 168 -2.97 6.68 0.13
CA TYR A 168 -4.32 7.16 -0.13
C TYR A 168 -5.36 6.57 0.83
N PRO A 169 -5.42 5.23 1.05
CA PRO A 169 -6.47 4.64 1.87
C PRO A 169 -6.45 5.11 3.32
N ALA A 170 -5.25 5.21 3.90
CA ALA A 170 -5.06 5.66 5.29
C ALA A 170 -5.57 7.08 5.49
N LYS A 171 -5.31 7.95 4.50
CA LYS A 171 -5.65 9.38 4.57
C LYS A 171 -7.12 9.67 4.28
N TYR A 172 -7.74 8.98 3.31
CA TYR A 172 -9.03 9.40 2.76
C TYR A 172 -10.19 8.42 2.93
N LEU A 173 -9.96 7.13 3.17
CA LEU A 173 -11.10 6.22 3.38
C LEU A 173 -11.73 6.46 4.74
N ASP A 174 -13.06 6.41 4.78
CA ASP A 174 -13.77 6.30 6.04
C ASP A 174 -13.46 4.96 6.75
N LYS A 175 -14.00 4.79 7.96
CA LYS A 175 -13.73 3.61 8.78
C LYS A 175 -14.24 2.32 8.14
N LEU A 176 -15.45 2.34 7.56
CA LEU A 176 -16.06 1.13 7.00
C LEU A 176 -15.30 0.67 5.75
N ALA A 177 -15.03 1.58 4.81
CA ALA A 177 -14.28 1.28 3.60
C ALA A 177 -12.86 0.78 3.91
N TRP A 178 -12.23 1.36 4.92
CA TRP A 178 -10.94 0.89 5.43
C TRP A 178 -11.02 -0.55 5.96
N ASN A 179 -11.98 -0.85 6.85
CA ASN A 179 -12.12 -2.18 7.43
C ASN A 179 -12.38 -3.24 6.36
N GLN A 180 -13.24 -2.93 5.38
CA GLN A 180 -13.54 -3.81 4.26
C GLN A 180 -12.33 -4.03 3.34
N MET A 181 -11.48 -3.02 3.14
CA MET A 181 -10.24 -3.17 2.38
C MET A 181 -9.27 -4.12 3.08
N VAL A 182 -9.05 -3.96 4.39
CA VAL A 182 -8.14 -4.84 5.16
C VAL A 182 -8.66 -6.28 5.17
N LEU A 183 -9.95 -6.48 5.41
CA LEU A 183 -10.56 -7.81 5.35
C LEU A 183 -10.41 -8.41 3.93
N LYS A 184 -10.65 -7.63 2.88
CA LYS A 184 -10.50 -8.10 1.50
C LYS A 184 -9.06 -8.48 1.17
N ALA A 185 -8.05 -7.77 1.68
CA ALA A 185 -6.65 -8.14 1.47
C ALA A 185 -6.39 -9.59 1.89
N LEU A 186 -6.95 -10.02 3.02
CA LEU A 186 -6.85 -11.42 3.47
C LEU A 186 -7.58 -12.40 2.54
N PHE A 187 -8.74 -12.03 2.00
CA PHE A 187 -9.47 -12.87 1.04
C PHE A 187 -8.69 -13.10 -0.26
N VAL A 188 -7.97 -12.08 -0.74
CA VAL A 188 -7.20 -12.15 -1.99
C VAL A 188 -5.72 -12.52 -1.78
N GLY A 189 -5.32 -12.78 -0.53
CA GLY A 189 -3.95 -13.20 -0.19
C GLY A 189 -2.90 -12.09 -0.30
N SER A 190 -3.30 -10.82 -0.15
CA SER A 190 -2.39 -9.67 -0.19
C SER A 190 -1.76 -9.40 1.18
N PRO A 191 -0.48 -9.02 1.23
CA PRO A 191 0.26 -8.80 2.47
C PRO A 191 -0.26 -7.57 3.22
N LEU A 192 -0.67 -7.75 4.48
CA LEU A 192 -1.21 -6.66 5.29
C LEU A 192 -0.13 -5.65 5.71
N HIS A 193 1.11 -6.08 5.89
CA HIS A 193 2.23 -5.23 6.30
C HIS A 193 2.60 -4.16 5.28
N LEU A 194 2.15 -4.29 4.02
CA LEU A 194 2.31 -3.27 2.99
C LEU A 194 1.15 -2.25 2.97
N ILE A 195 0.07 -2.48 3.74
CA ILE A 195 -1.00 -1.49 3.93
C ILE A 195 -0.49 -0.42 4.88
N GLN A 196 -0.24 0.76 4.35
CA GLN A 196 0.27 1.89 5.13
C GLN A 196 -0.79 2.39 6.11
N GLY A 197 -0.42 2.67 7.35
CA GLY A 197 -1.36 3.12 8.39
C GLY A 197 -2.14 1.99 9.09
N ILE A 198 -1.74 0.72 8.88
CA ILE A 198 -2.48 -0.45 9.38
C ILE A 198 -2.63 -0.46 10.91
N ASP A 199 -1.56 -0.14 11.64
CA ASP A 199 -1.56 -0.14 13.10
C ASP A 199 -2.32 1.06 13.67
N GLU A 200 -2.13 2.24 13.07
CA GLU A 200 -2.75 3.50 13.49
C GLU A 200 -4.27 3.47 13.30
N ARG A 201 -4.74 2.82 12.24
CA ARG A 201 -6.17 2.73 11.90
C ARG A 201 -6.83 1.43 12.36
N ALA A 202 -6.10 0.55 13.03
CA ALA A 202 -6.70 -0.60 13.70
C ALA A 202 -7.79 -0.12 14.68
N ASN A 203 -8.91 -0.83 14.73
CA ASN A 203 -10.08 -0.44 15.52
C ASN A 203 -10.89 -1.67 15.96
N PRO A 204 -11.76 -1.55 16.98
CA PRO A 204 -12.49 -2.70 17.53
C PRO A 204 -13.38 -3.42 16.51
N GLU A 205 -14.00 -2.68 15.58
CA GLU A 205 -14.86 -3.28 14.56
C GLU A 205 -14.04 -4.09 13.55
N LEU A 206 -12.87 -3.57 13.14
CA LEU A 206 -11.93 -4.32 12.31
C LEU A 206 -11.47 -5.58 13.03
N ALA A 207 -11.06 -5.48 14.29
CA ALA A 207 -10.62 -6.64 15.07
C ALA A 207 -11.69 -7.74 15.11
N ARG A 208 -12.95 -7.37 15.37
CA ARG A 208 -14.09 -8.31 15.34
C ARG A 208 -14.26 -8.96 13.96
N MET A 209 -14.28 -8.17 12.87
CA MET A 209 -14.42 -8.70 11.51
C MET A 209 -13.29 -9.70 11.16
N LEU A 210 -12.08 -9.43 11.63
CA LEU A 210 -10.93 -10.29 11.41
C LEU A 210 -11.02 -11.60 12.20
N VAL A 211 -11.49 -11.56 13.45
CA VAL A 211 -11.71 -12.76 14.25
C VAL A 211 -12.85 -13.62 13.67
N ASP A 212 -13.96 -12.99 13.26
CA ASP A 212 -15.04 -13.69 12.55
C ASP A 212 -14.49 -14.42 11.29
N TYR A 213 -13.65 -13.75 10.50
CA TYR A 213 -12.98 -14.36 9.36
C TYR A 213 -12.04 -15.52 9.77
N ALA A 214 -11.29 -15.40 10.86
CA ALA A 214 -10.44 -16.48 11.37
C ALA A 214 -11.27 -17.72 11.73
N HIS A 215 -12.41 -17.54 12.41
CA HIS A 215 -13.34 -18.61 12.74
C HIS A 215 -13.90 -19.29 11.47
N GLU A 216 -14.33 -18.53 10.46
CA GLU A 216 -14.79 -19.07 9.18
C GLU A 216 -13.70 -19.89 8.46
N ARG A 217 -12.43 -19.44 8.55
CA ARG A 217 -11.29 -20.16 7.97
C ARG A 217 -11.03 -21.47 8.70
N TRP A 218 -10.99 -21.45 10.03
CA TRP A 218 -10.79 -22.65 10.85
C TRP A 218 -11.92 -23.67 10.69
N ALA A 219 -13.18 -23.22 10.67
CA ALA A 219 -14.33 -24.09 10.42
C ALA A 219 -14.25 -24.80 9.05
N ALA A 220 -13.61 -24.15 8.06
CA ALA A 220 -13.35 -24.71 6.74
C ALA A 220 -12.01 -25.49 6.65
N GLY A 221 -11.28 -25.67 7.75
CA GLY A 221 -9.98 -26.36 7.75
C GLY A 221 -8.88 -25.61 6.97
N ARG A 222 -9.02 -24.30 6.79
CA ARG A 222 -8.08 -23.47 6.03
C ARG A 222 -7.16 -22.69 6.97
N ASP A 223 -5.92 -22.49 6.53
CA ASP A 223 -4.93 -21.70 7.28
C ASP A 223 -5.37 -20.22 7.39
N VAL A 224 -4.99 -19.58 8.52
CA VAL A 224 -5.24 -18.16 8.82
C VAL A 224 -3.93 -17.39 8.67
N SER A 225 -3.97 -16.23 8.01
CA SER A 225 -2.77 -15.38 7.89
C SER A 225 -2.32 -14.91 9.28
N PRO A 226 -1.03 -15.06 9.65
CA PRO A 226 -0.50 -14.54 10.90
C PRO A 226 -0.68 -13.02 11.02
N GLU A 227 -0.59 -12.30 9.90
CA GLU A 227 -0.74 -10.84 9.88
C GLU A 227 -2.12 -10.36 10.35
N LEU A 228 -3.14 -11.23 10.32
CA LEU A 228 -4.49 -10.93 10.81
C LEU A 228 -4.45 -10.41 12.26
N TRP A 229 -3.63 -11.03 13.11
CA TRP A 229 -3.57 -10.73 14.54
C TRP A 229 -3.01 -9.33 14.86
N ARG A 230 -2.34 -8.69 13.88
CA ARG A 230 -1.78 -7.33 13.99
C ARG A 230 -2.81 -6.28 14.34
N CYS A 231 -4.01 -6.40 13.76
CA CYS A 231 -5.11 -5.48 14.02
C CYS A 231 -6.00 -5.89 15.19
N VAL A 232 -5.73 -7.03 15.84
CA VAL A 232 -6.61 -7.65 16.82
C VAL A 232 -6.15 -7.43 18.25
N GLY A 233 -4.84 -7.59 18.53
CA GLY A 233 -4.29 -7.62 19.89
C GLY A 233 -4.74 -6.46 20.79
N LYS A 234 -4.64 -5.22 20.28
CA LYS A 234 -5.02 -3.99 20.99
C LYS A 234 -6.49 -3.94 21.43
N PHE A 235 -7.37 -4.72 20.80
CA PHE A 235 -8.80 -4.74 21.03
C PHE A 235 -9.31 -6.10 21.52
N ALA A 236 -8.40 -7.00 21.91
CA ALA A 236 -8.76 -8.33 22.38
C ALA A 236 -9.58 -8.27 23.68
N ASN A 237 -10.64 -9.06 23.72
CA ASN A 237 -11.41 -9.39 24.93
C ASN A 237 -11.09 -10.85 25.34
N ASP A 238 -11.76 -11.38 26.36
CA ASP A 238 -11.50 -12.74 26.85
C ASP A 238 -11.71 -13.82 25.77
N GLU A 239 -12.67 -13.65 24.85
CA GLU A 239 -12.91 -14.59 23.74
C GLU A 239 -11.76 -14.58 22.73
N ILE A 240 -11.32 -13.39 22.31
CA ILE A 240 -10.19 -13.22 21.40
C ILE A 240 -8.89 -13.72 22.05
N LEU A 241 -8.71 -13.54 23.35
CA LEU A 241 -7.55 -14.07 24.07
C LEU A 241 -7.54 -15.61 24.07
N ALA A 242 -8.71 -16.26 24.15
CA ALA A 242 -8.80 -17.71 24.01
C ALA A 242 -8.38 -18.17 22.59
N ASP A 243 -8.75 -17.41 21.55
CA ASP A 243 -8.30 -17.69 20.18
C ASP A 243 -6.78 -17.51 20.03
N LEU A 244 -6.20 -16.46 20.61
CA LEU A 244 -4.75 -16.24 20.59
C LEU A 244 -4.00 -17.35 21.33
N GLU A 245 -4.51 -17.79 22.49
CA GLU A 245 -3.95 -18.92 23.24
C GLU A 245 -4.04 -20.24 22.44
N ARG A 246 -5.15 -20.46 21.74
CA ARG A 246 -5.30 -21.59 20.81
C ARG A 246 -4.20 -21.56 19.75
N VAL A 247 -4.00 -20.42 19.09
CA VAL A 247 -2.95 -20.27 18.06
C VAL A 247 -1.57 -20.59 18.64
N LEU A 248 -1.22 -20.01 19.81
CA LEU A 248 0.06 -20.27 20.48
C LEU A 248 0.28 -21.75 20.81
N THR A 249 -0.77 -22.44 21.25
CA THR A 249 -0.72 -23.86 21.62
C THR A 249 -0.56 -24.75 20.39
N GLU A 250 -1.39 -24.56 19.37
CA GLU A 250 -1.36 -25.37 18.14
C GLU A 250 -0.04 -25.17 17.35
N SER A 251 0.53 -23.96 17.41
CA SER A 251 1.79 -23.61 16.74
C SER A 251 3.06 -23.96 17.53
N GLN A 252 2.94 -24.55 18.73
CA GLN A 252 4.08 -25.06 19.51
C GLN A 252 4.39 -26.53 19.20
N ALA A 253 3.46 -27.27 18.59
CA ALA A 253 3.60 -28.72 18.38
C ALA A 253 4.84 -29.08 17.52
N LYS A 254 5.79 -29.79 18.15
CA LYS A 254 7.19 -30.01 17.70
C LYS A 254 7.40 -30.85 16.43
N THR A 255 6.35 -31.30 15.73
CA THR A 255 6.49 -32.21 14.59
C THR A 255 6.13 -31.51 13.27
N TYR A 256 7.11 -30.85 12.67
CA TYR A 256 6.96 -30.22 11.35
C TYR A 256 7.53 -31.12 10.26
N SER A 257 6.89 -32.26 10.04
CA SER A 257 7.27 -33.23 9.00
C SER A 257 6.80 -32.85 7.59
N ASN A 258 6.04 -31.75 7.45
CA ASN A 258 5.33 -31.38 6.21
C ASN A 258 5.73 -30.01 5.62
N GLY A 259 6.89 -29.45 6.01
CA GLY A 259 7.38 -28.18 5.46
C GLY A 259 6.63 -26.92 5.94
N LYS A 260 5.63 -27.04 6.84
CA LYS A 260 4.87 -25.89 7.39
C LYS A 260 5.52 -25.21 8.61
N GLY A 261 6.76 -25.57 8.96
CA GLY A 261 7.42 -25.07 10.18
C GLY A 261 7.56 -23.55 10.23
N GLN A 262 7.87 -22.91 9.09
CA GLN A 262 8.00 -21.45 9.02
C GLN A 262 6.66 -20.74 9.23
N GLN A 263 5.59 -21.21 8.58
CA GLN A 263 4.24 -20.66 8.75
C GLN A 263 3.80 -20.75 10.22
N LYS A 264 4.02 -21.89 10.87
CA LYS A 264 3.66 -22.09 12.28
C LYS A 264 4.47 -21.18 13.22
N LEU A 265 5.75 -20.94 12.91
CA LEU A 265 6.55 -19.96 13.64
C LEU A 265 6.00 -18.54 13.50
N LEU A 266 5.54 -18.15 12.30
CA LEU A 266 4.91 -16.84 12.07
C LEU A 266 3.58 -16.71 12.82
N GLU A 267 2.72 -17.74 12.78
CA GLU A 267 1.46 -17.79 13.55
C GLU A 267 1.72 -17.62 15.05
N ARG A 268 2.71 -18.35 15.58
CA ARG A 268 3.12 -18.27 16.98
C ARG A 268 3.62 -16.88 17.36
N THR A 269 4.46 -16.30 16.51
CA THR A 269 5.03 -14.96 16.72
C THR A 269 3.94 -13.91 16.70
N ALA A 270 3.03 -13.97 15.73
CA ALA A 270 1.92 -13.03 15.60
C ALA A 270 0.96 -13.08 16.79
N ALA A 271 0.61 -14.28 17.27
CA ALA A 271 -0.25 -14.42 18.44
C ALA A 271 0.40 -13.89 19.72
N ALA A 272 1.71 -14.11 19.90
CA ALA A 272 2.46 -13.56 21.02
C ALA A 272 2.55 -12.02 20.98
N LEU A 273 2.81 -11.45 19.80
CA LEU A 273 2.80 -9.98 19.60
C LEU A 273 1.41 -9.39 19.89
N ALA A 274 0.34 -10.03 19.42
CA ALA A 274 -1.02 -9.59 19.71
C ALA A 274 -1.36 -9.67 21.21
N CYS A 275 -0.87 -10.68 21.94
CA CYS A 275 -0.99 -10.74 23.40
C CYS A 275 -0.21 -9.61 24.08
N ALA A 276 1.00 -9.30 23.59
CA ALA A 276 1.82 -8.22 24.12
C ALA A 276 1.19 -6.83 23.92
N ASP A 277 0.48 -6.62 22.79
CA ASP A 277 -0.24 -5.38 22.47
C ASP A 277 -1.57 -5.23 23.25
N CYS A 278 -2.06 -6.30 23.89
CA CYS A 278 -3.28 -6.29 24.68
C CYS A 278 -3.03 -5.77 26.10
N THR A 279 -3.90 -4.87 26.57
CA THR A 279 -3.79 -4.23 27.90
C THR A 279 -4.39 -5.06 29.04
N LEU A 280 -5.12 -6.14 28.73
CA LEU A 280 -5.73 -7.00 29.74
C LEU A 280 -4.67 -7.84 30.47
N PRO A 281 -4.73 -7.97 31.81
CA PRO A 281 -3.80 -8.81 32.58
C PRO A 281 -3.76 -10.27 32.12
N GLN A 282 -4.89 -10.80 31.64
CA GLN A 282 -5.04 -12.14 31.08
C GLN A 282 -4.07 -12.37 29.90
N ALA A 283 -3.86 -11.36 29.06
CA ALA A 283 -2.93 -11.45 27.93
C ALA A 283 -1.48 -11.62 28.41
N GLN A 284 -1.10 -10.91 29.47
CA GLN A 284 0.22 -11.06 30.10
C GLN A 284 0.39 -12.43 30.75
N ASN A 285 -0.66 -12.98 31.36
CA ASN A 285 -0.66 -14.34 31.89
C ASN A 285 -0.54 -15.41 30.80
N ILE A 286 -1.14 -15.20 29.63
CA ILE A 286 -0.92 -16.05 28.45
C ILE A 286 0.55 -15.97 28.02
N LEU A 287 1.08 -14.75 27.83
CA LEU A 287 2.43 -14.55 27.33
C LEU A 287 3.52 -15.07 28.30
N ALA A 288 3.31 -14.97 29.61
CA ALA A 288 4.22 -15.47 30.64
C ALA A 288 4.45 -17.00 30.58
N ARG A 289 3.55 -17.75 29.93
CA ARG A 289 3.73 -19.19 29.68
C ARG A 289 4.73 -19.48 28.55
N TYR A 290 5.15 -18.45 27.82
CA TYR A 290 6.10 -18.49 26.71
C TYR A 290 7.25 -17.49 26.95
N PRO A 291 8.08 -17.72 27.98
CA PRO A 291 9.08 -16.75 28.44
C PRO A 291 10.11 -16.38 27.36
N GLU A 292 10.41 -17.28 26.42
CA GLU A 292 11.27 -16.99 25.28
C GLU A 292 10.67 -15.93 24.35
N LEU A 293 9.38 -16.03 24.03
CA LEU A 293 8.69 -15.06 23.18
C LEU A 293 8.53 -13.73 23.92
N GLN A 294 8.18 -13.78 25.20
CA GLN A 294 8.04 -12.59 26.04
C GLN A 294 9.35 -11.80 26.11
N ASN A 295 10.46 -12.48 26.37
CA ASN A 295 11.79 -11.86 26.47
C ASN A 295 12.24 -11.27 25.12
N ASP A 296 11.96 -11.95 24.01
CA ASP A 296 12.32 -11.46 22.68
C ASP A 296 11.49 -10.24 22.26
N ILE A 297 10.21 -10.19 22.61
CA ILE A 297 9.35 -9.03 22.37
C ILE A 297 9.81 -7.83 23.21
N GLN A 298 10.04 -8.04 24.52
CA GLN A 298 10.51 -6.97 25.42
C GLN A 298 11.87 -6.40 25.02
N ALA A 299 12.75 -7.25 24.47
CA ALA A 299 14.05 -6.82 23.95
C ALA A 299 13.99 -6.25 22.52
N GLY A 300 12.81 -6.17 21.90
CA GLY A 300 12.63 -5.68 20.53
C GLY A 300 13.19 -6.59 19.45
N ARG A 301 13.53 -7.85 19.76
CA ARG A 301 14.01 -8.85 18.80
C ARG A 301 12.88 -9.45 17.96
N LEU A 302 11.67 -9.53 18.54
CA LEU A 302 10.44 -9.88 17.84
C LEU A 302 9.52 -8.67 17.77
N THR A 303 9.12 -8.34 16.55
CA THR A 303 8.23 -7.23 16.20
C THR A 303 7.32 -7.64 15.04
N TRP A 304 6.31 -6.84 14.71
CA TRP A 304 5.49 -7.06 13.51
C TRP A 304 6.29 -7.06 12.20
N ASN A 305 7.51 -6.51 12.16
CA ASN A 305 8.38 -6.62 10.98
C ASN A 305 8.90 -8.05 10.73
N ASN A 306 8.82 -8.93 11.72
CA ASN A 306 9.16 -10.35 11.60
C ASN A 306 8.00 -11.18 11.05
N VAL A 307 6.80 -10.61 10.92
CA VAL A 307 5.58 -11.27 10.43
C VAL A 307 5.21 -10.65 9.07
N LYS A 308 5.72 -11.24 7.98
CA LYS A 308 5.53 -10.80 6.60
C LYS A 308 5.19 -11.96 5.68
#